data_AF-A0A359EIB6-F1
#
_entry.id   AF-A0A359EIB6-F1
#
_cell.length_a   1.000
_cell.length_b   1.000
_cell.length_c   1.000
_cell.angle_alpha   90.00
_cell.angle_beta   90.00
_cell.angle_gamma   90.00
#
_symmetry.space_group_name_H-M   'P 1'
#
loop_
_entity.id
_entity.type
_entity.pdbx_description
1 polymer ?
#
loop_
_entity_poly.entity_id
_entity_poly.type
_entity_poly.pdbx_seq_one_letter_code
_entity_poly.pdbx_strand_id
1 'polypeptide(L)' 'MNKDRYDEYLKNYIREALIYGDKDIGQAANYLMSQRTPRFFAKQEQKEALRRAQKVFTSYQDRPLWFVLKCFDLTENDLK' A
#
# COMPACT_ATOMS: atom_id res chain seq x y z
N MET A 1 -10.99 -16.78 -1.90
CA MET A 1 -10.04 -15.65 -1.98
C MET A 1 -8.66 -16.25 -2.23
N ASN A 2 -8.03 -15.94 -3.36
CA ASN A 2 -6.67 -16.43 -3.63
C ASN A 2 -5.68 -15.57 -2.84
N LYS A 3 -5.13 -16.13 -1.75
CA LYS A 3 -4.32 -15.41 -0.76
C LYS A 3 -3.07 -14.79 -1.39
N ASP A 4 -2.42 -15.52 -2.28
CA ASP A 4 -1.18 -15.09 -2.93
C ASP A 4 -1.40 -13.86 -3.80
N ARG A 5 -2.52 -13.81 -4.52
CA ARG A 5 -2.90 -12.65 -5.35
C ARG A 5 -3.25 -11.42 -4.51
N TYR A 6 -3.92 -11.61 -3.38
CA TYR A 6 -4.25 -10.51 -2.49
C TYR A 6 -2.99 -9.89 -1.88
N ASP A 7 -2.07 -10.72 -1.38
CA ASP A 7 -0.81 -10.26 -0.78
C ASP A 7 0.06 -9.54 -1.83
N GLU A 8 0.09 -10.03 -3.06
CA GLU A 8 0.76 -9.37 -4.20
C GLU A 8 0.16 -7.98 -4.48
N TYR A 9 -1.17 -7.86 -4.60
CA TYR A 9 -1.82 -6.56 -4.82
C TYR A 9 -1.55 -5.60 -3.66
N LEU A 10 -1.58 -6.08 -2.42
CA LEU A 10 -1.31 -5.28 -1.24
C LEU A 10 0.12 -4.72 -1.27
N LYS A 11 1.12 -5.57 -1.47
CA LYS A 11 2.53 -5.14 -1.57
C LYS A 11 2.72 -4.12 -2.71
N ASN A 12 2.07 -4.33 -3.85
CA ASN A 12 2.15 -3.42 -5.00
C ASN A 12 1.59 -2.03 -4.68
N TYR A 13 0.40 -1.93 -4.08
CA TYR A 13 -0.16 -0.63 -3.69
C TYR A 13 0.73 0.13 -2.70
N ILE A 14 1.34 -0.59 -1.77
CA ILE A 14 2.22 -0.02 -0.75
C ILE A 14 3.51 0.48 -1.39
N ARG A 15 4.13 -0.32 -2.26
CA ARG A 15 5.32 0.07 -3.01
C ARG A 15 5.04 1.32 -3.85
N GLU A 16 3.96 1.31 -4.63
CA GLU A 16 3.56 2.43 -5.48
C GLU A 16 3.35 3.72 -4.66
N ALA A 17 2.67 3.61 -3.52
CA ALA A 17 2.45 4.73 -2.63
C ALA A 17 3.75 5.29 -2.04
N LEU A 18 4.66 4.42 -1.60
CA LEU A 18 5.95 4.83 -1.05
C LEU A 18 6.86 5.45 -2.09
N ILE A 19 6.83 4.96 -3.33
CA ILE A 19 7.57 5.57 -4.45
C ILE A 19 7.00 6.95 -4.77
N TYR A 20 5.66 7.07 -4.88
CA TYR A 20 5.02 8.36 -5.16
C TYR A 20 5.21 9.38 -4.05
N GLY A 21 5.16 8.92 -2.79
CA GLY A 21 5.37 9.75 -1.61
C GLY A 21 6.83 10.10 -1.32
N ASP A 22 7.77 9.79 -2.22
CA ASP A 22 9.22 9.96 -2.00
C ASP A 22 9.68 9.38 -0.65
N LYS A 23 9.18 8.19 -0.33
CA LYS A 23 9.44 7.45 0.91
C LYS A 23 8.93 8.13 2.19
N ASP A 24 8.19 9.23 2.08
CA ASP A 24 7.44 9.85 3.16
C ASP A 24 6.09 9.14 3.35
N ILE A 25 5.83 8.68 4.59
CA ILE A 25 4.62 7.91 4.88
C ILE A 25 3.36 8.77 4.82
N GLY A 26 3.46 10.05 5.18
CA GLY A 26 2.36 11.00 5.09
C GLY A 26 1.94 11.24 3.64
N GLN A 27 2.91 11.46 2.75
CA GLN A 27 2.66 11.63 1.31
C GLN A 27 2.14 10.33 0.67
N ALA A 28 2.71 9.19 1.04
CA ALA A 28 2.22 7.88 0.59
C ALA A 28 0.78 7.60 1.05
N ALA A 29 0.43 7.98 2.29
CA ALA A 29 -0.93 7.88 2.81
C ALA A 29 -1.89 8.78 2.02
N ASN A 30 -1.51 10.03 1.77
CA ASN A 30 -2.31 10.97 0.96
C ASN A 30 -2.55 10.43 -0.46
N TYR A 31 -1.51 9.86 -1.07
CA TYR A 31 -1.63 9.19 -2.37
C TYR A 31 -2.65 8.05 -2.33
N LEU A 32 -2.52 7.10 -1.39
CA LEU A 32 -3.44 5.97 -1.26
C LEU A 32 -4.88 6.39 -1.00
N MET A 33 -5.09 7.46 -0.22
CA MET A 33 -6.42 8.00 0.05
C MET A 33 -7.03 8.69 -1.18
N SER A 34 -6.19 9.24 -2.07
CA SER A 34 -6.63 9.81 -3.35
C SER A 34 -7.00 8.75 -4.39
N GLN A 35 -6.48 7.52 -4.25
CA GLN A 35 -6.80 6.41 -5.14
C GLN A 35 -8.26 5.99 -4.98
N ARG A 36 -9.04 6.22 -6.04
CA ARG A 36 -10.41 5.70 -6.11
C ARG A 36 -10.37 4.18 -6.23
N THR A 37 -11.31 3.50 -5.58
CA THR A 37 -11.45 2.05 -5.71
C THR A 37 -11.54 1.70 -7.20
N PRO A 38 -10.73 0.75 -7.70
CA PRO A 38 -10.68 0.47 -9.12
C PRO A 38 -12.07 0.01 -9.61
N ARG A 39 -12.44 0.46 -10.83
CA ARG A 39 -13.80 0.39 -11.44
C ARG A 39 -14.41 -1.02 -11.40
N PHE A 40 -15.70 -1.14 -11.73
CA PHE A 40 -16.53 -2.36 -11.71
C PHE A 40 -15.86 -3.70 -12.13
N PHE A 41 -14.83 -3.69 -12.97
CA PHE A 41 -14.06 -4.87 -13.40
C PHE A 41 -12.87 -5.28 -12.51
N ALA A 42 -12.56 -4.51 -11.47
CA ALA A 42 -11.49 -4.84 -10.54
C ALA A 42 -11.87 -6.04 -9.69
N LYS A 43 -10.92 -6.99 -9.57
CA LYS A 43 -11.11 -8.20 -8.79
C LYS A 43 -11.36 -7.85 -7.32
N GLN A 44 -12.15 -8.67 -6.64
CA GLN A 44 -12.47 -8.44 -5.23
C GLN A 44 -11.21 -8.34 -4.36
N GLU A 45 -10.18 -9.13 -4.68
CA GLU A 45 -8.87 -9.10 -4.02
C GLU A 45 -8.19 -7.73 -4.13
N GLN A 46 -8.26 -7.06 -5.28
CA GLN A 46 -7.66 -5.73 -5.47
C GLN A 46 -8.37 -4.67 -4.62
N LYS A 47 -9.71 -4.73 -4.56
CA LYS A 47 -10.51 -3.78 -3.76
C LYS A 47 -10.22 -3.93 -2.27
N GLU A 48 -10.14 -5.17 -1.79
CA GLU A 48 -9.79 -5.46 -0.40
C GLU A 48 -8.33 -5.08 -0.09
N ALA A 49 -7.39 -5.36 -1.00
CA ALA A 49 -5.98 -4.99 -0.84
C ALA A 49 -5.80 -3.47 -0.74
N LEU A 50 -6.47 -2.70 -1.62
CA LEU A 50 -6.42 -1.23 -1.56
C LEU A 50 -7.01 -0.69 -0.25
N ARG A 51 -8.17 -1.21 0.19
CA ARG A 51 -8.77 -0.83 1.48
C ARG A 51 -7.84 -1.13 2.65
N ARG A 52 -7.16 -2.28 2.62
CA ARG A 52 -6.18 -2.64 3.65
C ARG A 52 -4.99 -1.69 3.63
N ALA A 53 -4.44 -1.40 2.45
CA ALA A 53 -3.33 -0.45 2.30
C ALA A 53 -3.69 0.92 2.87
N GLN A 54 -4.86 1.46 2.49
CA GLN A 54 -5.38 2.73 3.01
C GLN A 54 -5.45 2.72 4.55
N LYS A 55 -6.12 1.72 5.14
CA LYS A 55 -6.24 1.60 6.60
C LYS A 55 -4.89 1.53 7.31
N VAL A 56 -3.94 0.80 6.73
CA VAL A 56 -2.61 0.64 7.34
C VAL A 56 -1.84 1.96 7.28
N PHE A 57 -1.82 2.64 6.14
CA PHE A 57 -1.13 3.93 6.02
C PHE A 57 -1.74 5.03 6.89
N THR A 58 -3.06 5.06 7.06
CA THR A 58 -3.70 5.96 8.04
C THR A 58 -3.26 5.65 9.48
N SER A 59 -3.03 4.36 9.80
CA SER A 59 -2.64 3.93 11.15
C SER A 59 -1.13 4.11 11.43
N TYR A 60 -0.32 4.14 10.37
CA TYR A 60 1.14 4.23 10.45
C TYR A 60 1.69 5.55 9.93
N GLN A 61 0.85 6.56 9.72
CA GLN A 61 1.25 7.87 9.20
C GLN A 61 2.40 8.51 9.97
N ASP A 62 2.42 8.34 11.30
CA ASP A 62 3.45 8.88 12.19
C ASP A 62 4.61 7.89 12.45
N ARG A 63 4.63 6.75 11.76
CA ARG A 63 5.67 5.73 11.94
C ARG A 63 6.81 5.94 10.94
N PRO A 64 8.05 5.60 11.35
CA PRO A 64 9.18 5.67 10.43
C PRO A 64 9.07 4.63 9.32
N LEU A 65 9.62 4.95 8.14
CA LEU A 65 9.57 4.12 6.92
C LEU A 65 9.95 2.66 7.15
N TRP A 66 11.06 2.41 7.87
CA TRP A 66 11.56 1.06 8.13
C TRP A 66 10.53 0.18 8.85
N PHE A 67 9.67 0.76 9.69
CA PHE A 67 8.63 0.03 10.41
C PHE A 67 7.55 -0.43 9.44
N VAL A 68 7.10 0.47 8.55
CA VAL A 68 6.10 0.15 7.52
C VAL A 68 6.63 -0.90 6.57
N LEU A 69 7.88 -0.76 6.10
CA LEU A 69 8.54 -1.75 5.25
C LEU A 69 8.57 -3.15 5.89
N LYS A 70 8.93 -3.22 7.19
CA LYS A 70 8.96 -4.47 7.94
C LYS A 70 7.57 -5.11 8.09
N CYS A 71 6.51 -4.32 8.28
CA CYS A 71 5.14 -4.83 8.38
C CYS A 71 4.66 -5.53 7.11
N PHE A 72 5.24 -5.21 5.96
CA PHE A 72 4.83 -5.73 4.66
C PHE A 72 5.89 -6.58 3.98
N ASP A 73 6.97 -6.91 4.70
CA ASP A 73 8.06 -7.72 4.17
C ASP A 73 8.57 -7.12 2.84
N LEU A 74 8.88 -5.82 2.92
CA LEU A 74 9.48 -4.99 1.88
C LEU A 74 10.81 -4.44 2.39
N THR A 75 11.70 -4.11 1.46
CA THR A 75 13.00 -3.50 1.72
C THR A 75 13.15 -2.20 0.93
N GLU A 76 14.15 -1.38 1.23
CA GLU A 76 14.43 -0.18 0.42
C GLU A 76 14.77 -0.52 -1.04
N ASN A 77 15.29 -1.72 -1.32
CA ASN A 77 15.54 -2.17 -2.69
C ASN A 77 14.25 -2.41 -3.47
N ASP A 78 13.14 -2.66 -2.78
CA ASP A 78 11.82 -2.76 -3.41
C ASP A 78 11.25 -1.40 -3.82
N LEU A 79 11.87 -0.30 -3.39
CA LEU A 79 11.46 1.08 -3.68
C LEU A 79 12.39 1.79 -4.69
N LYS A 80 13.32 1.06 -5.30
CA LYS A 80 14.23 1.55 -6.35
C LYS A 80 13.68 1.21 -7.73
#